data_AF-A0A316AKR6-F1
#
_entry.id   AF-A0A316AKR6-F1
#
_cell.length_a   1.000
_cell.length_b   1.000
_cell.length_c   1.000
_cell.angle_alpha   90.00
_cell.angle_beta   90.00
_cell.angle_gamma   90.00
#
_symmetry.space_group_name_H-M   'P 1'
#
loop_
_entity.id
_entity.type
_entity.pdbx_description
1 polymer ?
#
loop_
_entity_poly.entity_id
_entity_poly.type
_entity_poly.pdbx_seq_one_letter_code
_entity_poly.pdbx_strand_id
1 'polypeptide(L)'
;MGQGQQGVSLDKIIARVDNHYILNSDVEDMYMSYVSQGQSAPDKCQLLESLIINKLLLAKAEIDSVIVEDDVVSGELDAKMGYMIQRFGSEKNIVEAYGKSIDNLKSELRQQVKEQKIVEKMQQTISGNVKITPSEVRKFFNSIPKDSLPYIPAEVEIGEIVRLGKVTKEQKSKLRNQLLELKQRAEKGEDFSMLAQIYSEDLGSAKNGGDLGFAKRGAMVPEYEGAALALKPGELSDIVESQFGFHLIKLIETRGAEYHSKHILLRPDYNKGADMTDAIRTLDSLRALIEIDSLQFAKAALDNSEDKMTAETGGLIQDMNTGLSRLTLDASMDPALYFAIDTMKVGQISSPLSYRTSDGASGMRILWFKSKSEPHTANLQDDYEKISQLVLSNKRNNALEEWFKKAQGDVYISVEPEYKNCKVLGLLQEGQNL
;
A
#
# COMPACT_ATOMS: atom_id res chain seq x y z
N MET A 1 25.83 -49.98 -16.20
CA MET A 1 26.27 -48.71 -15.58
C MET A 1 25.03 -48.09 -14.96
N GLY A 2 24.86 -48.27 -13.64
CA GLY A 2 23.70 -47.74 -12.91
C GLY A 2 23.94 -46.27 -12.60
N GLN A 3 23.05 -45.39 -13.06
CA GLN A 3 23.01 -44.01 -12.63
C GLN A 3 22.44 -43.97 -11.21
N GLY A 4 23.27 -43.56 -10.26
CA GLY A 4 22.87 -43.38 -8.87
C GLY A 4 21.83 -42.28 -8.74
N GLN A 5 20.75 -42.60 -8.01
CA GLN A 5 19.82 -41.63 -7.47
C GLN A 5 20.61 -40.60 -6.64
N GLN A 6 20.62 -39.34 -7.08
CA GLN A 6 20.99 -38.22 -6.22
C GLN A 6 19.95 -38.16 -5.11
N GLY A 7 20.38 -38.46 -3.87
CA GLY A 7 19.53 -38.40 -2.69
C GLY A 7 18.91 -37.02 -2.54
N VAL A 8 17.62 -37.00 -2.20
CA VAL A 8 16.93 -35.79 -1.73
C VAL A 8 17.72 -35.26 -0.53
N SER A 9 18.36 -34.11 -0.68
CA SER A 9 19.01 -33.43 0.44
C SER A 9 17.93 -33.06 1.46
N LEU A 10 17.91 -33.75 2.59
CA LEU A 10 17.02 -33.40 3.70
C LEU A 10 17.39 -32.01 4.20
N ASP A 11 16.44 -31.09 4.09
CA ASP A 11 16.62 -29.72 4.58
C ASP A 11 16.76 -29.75 6.12
N LYS A 12 17.83 -29.12 6.60
CA LYS A 12 18.26 -29.22 8.00
C LYS A 12 17.55 -28.16 8.83
N ILE A 13 16.98 -28.57 9.97
CA ILE A 13 16.52 -27.64 11.01
C ILE A 13 17.75 -27.05 11.70
N ILE A 14 17.92 -25.73 11.62
CA ILE A 14 19.08 -25.01 12.19
C ILE A 14 18.73 -24.26 13.47
N ALA A 15 17.44 -23.97 13.69
CA ALA A 15 16.94 -23.44 14.95
C ALA A 15 15.48 -23.84 15.18
N ARG A 16 15.06 -23.79 16.44
CA ARG A 16 13.70 -24.09 16.89
C ARG A 16 13.30 -23.09 17.98
N VAL A 17 12.08 -22.57 17.88
CA VAL A 17 11.45 -21.64 18.81
C VAL A 17 10.07 -22.20 19.17
N ASP A 18 9.96 -22.89 20.31
CA ASP A 18 8.81 -23.73 20.69
C ASP A 18 8.37 -24.70 19.60
N ASN A 19 7.22 -24.44 18.95
CA ASN A 19 6.68 -25.27 17.87
C ASN A 19 7.06 -24.77 16.47
N HIS A 20 7.84 -23.69 16.40
CA HIS A 20 8.29 -23.09 15.15
C HIS A 20 9.72 -23.55 14.83
N TYR A 21 9.92 -24.03 13.61
CA TYR A 21 11.21 -24.49 13.13
C TYR A 21 11.77 -23.50 12.11
N ILE A 22 13.09 -23.38 12.09
CA ILE A 22 13.83 -22.59 11.10
C ILE A 22 14.76 -23.55 10.38
N LEU A 23 14.61 -23.60 9.07
CA LEU A 23 15.36 -24.48 8.19
C LEU A 23 16.57 -23.74 7.62
N ASN A 24 17.56 -24.50 7.16
CA ASN A 24 18.70 -23.91 6.46
C ASN A 24 18.23 -23.23 5.16
N SER A 25 17.25 -23.82 4.47
CA SER A 25 16.63 -23.19 3.29
C SER A 25 16.03 -21.82 3.59
N ASP A 26 15.42 -21.59 4.75
CA ASP A 26 14.83 -20.29 5.11
C ASP A 26 15.88 -19.17 5.10
N VAL A 27 17.09 -19.46 5.60
CA VAL A 27 18.21 -18.50 5.60
C VAL A 27 18.74 -18.28 4.19
N GLU A 28 18.90 -19.34 3.41
CA GLU A 28 19.36 -19.23 2.02
C GLU A 28 18.35 -18.50 1.13
N ASP A 29 17.05 -18.77 1.28
CA ASP A 29 15.98 -18.11 0.54
C ASP A 29 15.91 -16.63 0.88
N MET A 30 16.05 -16.28 2.16
CA MET A 30 16.14 -14.89 2.59
C MET A 30 17.38 -14.21 2.00
N TYR A 31 18.54 -14.87 1.99
CA TYR A 31 19.77 -14.37 1.38
C TYR A 31 19.61 -14.16 -0.13
N MET A 32 19.05 -15.14 -0.85
CA MET A 32 18.83 -15.09 -2.29
C MET A 32 17.82 -14.00 -2.68
N SER A 33 16.85 -13.71 -1.81
CA SER A 33 15.92 -12.58 -2.01
C SER A 33 16.66 -11.24 -2.09
N TYR A 34 17.61 -10.96 -1.19
CA TYR A 34 18.45 -9.74 -1.24
C TYR A 34 19.28 -9.69 -2.53
N VAL A 35 19.95 -10.79 -2.87
CA VAL A 35 20.78 -10.87 -4.09
C VAL A 35 19.95 -10.64 -5.35
N SER A 36 18.74 -11.20 -5.42
CA SER A 36 17.85 -11.03 -6.57
C SER A 36 17.36 -9.59 -6.77
N GLN A 37 17.33 -8.80 -5.69
CA GLN A 37 16.97 -7.39 -5.68
C GLN A 37 18.19 -6.47 -5.92
N GLY A 38 19.38 -7.04 -6.13
CA GLY A 38 20.63 -6.28 -6.27
C GLY A 38 21.11 -5.63 -4.98
N GLN A 39 20.60 -6.08 -3.83
CA GLN A 39 20.97 -5.55 -2.51
C GLN A 39 22.08 -6.41 -1.89
N SER A 40 22.90 -5.77 -1.06
CA SER A 40 23.88 -6.49 -0.24
C SER A 40 23.15 -7.28 0.84
N ALA A 41 23.24 -8.61 0.81
CA ALA A 41 22.65 -9.44 1.83
C ALA A 41 23.41 -9.30 3.16
N PRO A 42 22.71 -9.23 4.31
CA PRO A 42 23.29 -9.41 5.63
C PRO A 42 24.03 -10.75 5.76
N ASP A 43 24.90 -10.86 6.77
CA ASP A 43 25.53 -12.15 7.06
C ASP A 43 24.51 -13.20 7.53
N LYS A 44 24.85 -14.48 7.40
CA LYS A 44 23.93 -15.58 7.73
C LYS A 44 23.48 -15.58 9.20
N CYS A 45 24.31 -15.09 10.13
CA CYS A 45 23.92 -14.98 11.53
C CYS A 45 22.85 -13.92 11.74
N GLN A 46 22.95 -12.78 11.05
CA GLN A 46 21.95 -11.71 11.10
C GLN A 46 20.61 -12.15 10.48
N LEU A 47 20.66 -12.92 9.39
CA LEU A 47 19.46 -13.50 8.79
C LEU A 47 18.80 -14.52 9.72
N LEU A 48 19.59 -15.44 10.29
CA LEU A 48 19.10 -16.40 11.27
C LEU A 48 18.49 -15.71 12.50
N GLU A 49 19.15 -14.68 13.03
CA GLU A 49 18.64 -13.89 14.14
C GLU A 49 17.29 -13.24 13.81
N SER A 50 17.14 -12.67 12.61
CA SER A 50 15.87 -12.11 12.14
C SER A 50 14.75 -13.16 12.07
N LEU A 51 15.06 -14.37 11.60
CA LEU A 51 14.11 -15.48 11.56
C LEU A 51 13.70 -15.93 12.97
N ILE A 52 14.66 -16.02 13.90
CA ILE A 52 14.40 -16.38 15.30
C ILE A 52 13.51 -15.32 15.97
N ILE A 53 13.76 -14.04 15.73
CA ILE A 53 12.92 -12.94 16.20
C ILE A 53 11.48 -13.08 15.70
N ASN A 54 11.30 -13.36 14.41
CA ASN A 54 9.97 -13.57 13.82
C ASN A 54 9.26 -14.77 14.45
N LYS A 55 9.95 -15.91 14.61
CA LYS A 55 9.37 -17.10 15.25
C LYS A 55 9.09 -16.90 16.74
N LEU A 56 9.86 -16.08 17.45
CA LEU A 56 9.62 -15.70 18.83
C LEU A 56 8.33 -14.87 18.97
N LEU A 57 8.09 -13.92 18.06
CA LEU A 57 6.83 -13.18 18.01
C LEU A 57 5.63 -14.09 17.78
N LEU A 58 5.75 -15.09 16.90
CA LEU A 58 4.69 -16.07 16.65
C LEU A 58 4.40 -16.92 17.89
N ALA A 59 5.44 -17.53 18.50
CA ALA A 59 5.29 -18.33 19.70
C ALA A 59 4.62 -17.54 20.84
N LYS A 60 5.03 -16.28 21.01
CA LYS A 60 4.41 -15.40 21.99
C LYS A 60 2.99 -14.98 21.65
N ALA A 61 2.70 -14.72 20.38
CA ALA A 61 1.34 -14.43 19.96
C ALA A 61 0.39 -15.59 20.27
N GLU A 62 0.85 -16.84 20.16
CA GLU A 62 0.08 -18.03 20.57
C GLU A 62 -0.16 -18.05 22.09
N ILE A 63 0.89 -17.81 22.89
CA ILE A 63 0.79 -17.77 24.36
C ILE A 63 -0.14 -16.64 24.84
N ASP A 64 0.02 -15.45 24.26
CA ASP A 64 -0.72 -14.24 24.62
C ASP A 64 -2.09 -14.16 23.90
N SER A 65 -2.45 -15.20 23.13
CA SER A 65 -3.71 -15.30 22.38
C SER A 65 -3.99 -14.13 21.42
N VAL A 66 -2.94 -13.64 20.75
CA VAL A 66 -3.03 -12.61 19.70
C VAL A 66 -3.43 -13.28 18.38
N ILE A 67 -4.73 -13.18 18.06
CA ILE A 67 -5.33 -13.83 16.88
C ILE A 67 -5.51 -12.80 15.76
N VAL A 68 -5.28 -13.20 14.51
CA VAL A 68 -5.64 -12.43 13.31
C VAL A 68 -6.88 -13.03 12.70
N GLU A 69 -7.86 -12.18 12.37
CA GLU A 69 -9.10 -12.60 11.71
C GLU A 69 -8.83 -13.12 10.30
N ASP A 70 -9.54 -14.17 9.91
CA ASP A 70 -9.34 -14.84 8.62
C ASP A 70 -9.57 -13.90 7.42
N ASP A 71 -10.50 -12.95 7.52
CA ASP A 71 -10.77 -11.96 6.46
C ASP A 71 -9.56 -11.06 6.18
N VAL A 72 -8.75 -10.73 7.20
CA VAL A 72 -7.51 -9.95 7.03
C VAL A 72 -6.47 -10.77 6.27
N VAL A 73 -6.35 -12.06 6.58
CA VAL A 73 -5.44 -12.98 5.90
C VAL A 73 -5.86 -13.17 4.44
N SER A 74 -7.16 -13.35 4.18
CA SER A 74 -7.69 -13.48 2.83
C SER A 74 -7.46 -12.22 2.00
N GLY A 75 -7.75 -11.04 2.54
CA GLY A 75 -7.53 -9.78 1.83
C GLY A 75 -6.06 -9.54 1.44
N GLU A 76 -5.12 -9.81 2.35
CA GLU A 76 -3.69 -9.68 2.05
C GLU A 76 -3.21 -10.75 1.05
N LEU A 77 -3.72 -11.98 1.15
CA LEU A 77 -3.42 -13.03 0.18
C LEU A 77 -3.88 -12.62 -1.22
N ASP A 78 -5.09 -12.08 -1.35
CA ASP A 78 -5.63 -11.62 -2.63
C ASP A 78 -4.79 -10.46 -3.20
N ALA A 79 -4.38 -9.50 -2.36
CA ALA A 79 -3.47 -8.41 -2.77
C ALA A 79 -2.12 -8.95 -3.26
N LYS A 80 -1.52 -9.91 -2.53
CA LYS A 80 -0.25 -10.55 -2.90
C LYS A 80 -0.37 -11.32 -4.22
N MET A 81 -1.47 -12.06 -4.41
CA MET A 81 -1.76 -12.74 -5.67
C MET A 81 -1.96 -11.75 -6.83
N GLY A 82 -2.67 -10.64 -6.58
CA GLY A 82 -2.83 -9.54 -7.54
C GLY A 82 -1.48 -8.96 -8.00
N TYR A 83 -0.57 -8.71 -7.05
CA TYR A 83 0.80 -8.26 -7.36
C TYR A 83 1.58 -9.29 -8.20
N MET A 84 1.47 -10.58 -7.86
CA MET A 84 2.11 -11.64 -8.65
C MET A 84 1.53 -11.72 -10.06
N ILE A 85 0.22 -11.62 -10.23
CA ILE A 85 -0.43 -11.60 -11.55
C ILE A 85 0.02 -10.37 -12.35
N GLN A 86 0.18 -9.21 -11.71
CA GLN A 86 0.69 -8.01 -12.37
C GLN A 86 2.11 -8.23 -12.90
N ARG A 87 3.00 -8.82 -12.09
CA ARG A 87 4.41 -9.08 -12.43
C ARG A 87 4.60 -10.18 -13.46
N PHE A 88 3.90 -11.31 -13.31
CA PHE A 88 4.03 -12.48 -14.17
C PHE A 88 3.08 -12.46 -15.38
N GLY A 89 2.06 -11.59 -15.35
CA GLY A 89 1.10 -11.39 -16.42
C GLY A 89 -0.14 -12.28 -16.35
N SER A 90 -0.03 -13.50 -15.84
CA SER A 90 -1.18 -14.40 -15.65
C SER A 90 -0.89 -15.44 -14.58
N GLU A 91 -1.94 -16.07 -14.06
CA GLU A 91 -1.81 -17.24 -13.18
C GLU A 91 -1.04 -18.39 -13.84
N LYS A 92 -1.23 -18.60 -15.15
CA LYS A 92 -0.48 -19.62 -15.91
C LYS A 92 1.03 -19.40 -15.83
N ASN A 93 1.46 -18.14 -16.01
CA ASN A 93 2.88 -17.80 -15.96
C ASN A 93 3.45 -17.95 -14.53
N ILE A 94 2.61 -17.79 -13.50
CA ILE A 94 3.00 -18.09 -12.11
C ILE A 94 3.20 -19.60 -11.93
N VAL A 95 2.28 -20.43 -12.44
CA VAL A 95 2.42 -21.89 -12.40
C VAL A 95 3.69 -22.35 -13.12
N GLU A 96 4.00 -21.77 -14.29
CA GLU A 96 5.23 -22.06 -15.04
C GLU A 96 6.49 -21.62 -14.30
N ALA A 97 6.46 -20.46 -13.62
CA ALA A 97 7.60 -19.93 -12.88
C ALA A 97 7.87 -20.66 -11.55
N TYR A 98 6.82 -21.06 -10.83
CA TYR A 98 6.93 -21.67 -9.50
C TYR A 98 6.82 -23.20 -9.53
N GLY A 99 6.39 -23.79 -10.64
CA GLY A 99 6.23 -25.24 -10.80
C GLY A 99 5.15 -25.85 -9.91
N LYS A 100 4.21 -25.04 -9.39
CA LYS A 100 3.13 -25.45 -8.47
C LYS A 100 1.78 -24.96 -8.98
N SER A 101 0.70 -25.69 -8.68
CA SER A 101 -0.65 -25.20 -8.94
C SER A 101 -0.97 -23.95 -8.12
N ILE A 102 -1.88 -23.12 -8.62
CA ILE A 102 -2.32 -21.91 -7.92
C ILE A 102 -2.91 -22.23 -6.55
N ASP A 103 -3.68 -23.32 -6.41
CA ASP A 103 -4.26 -23.70 -5.13
C ASP A 103 -3.21 -24.05 -4.08
N ASN A 104 -2.17 -24.80 -4.49
CA ASN A 104 -1.06 -25.14 -3.59
C ASN A 104 -0.27 -23.88 -3.22
N LEU A 105 0.00 -23.01 -4.20
CA LEU A 105 0.68 -21.74 -3.96
C LEU A 105 -0.13 -20.84 -3.02
N LYS A 106 -1.44 -20.70 -3.23
CA LYS A 106 -2.33 -19.94 -2.35
C LYS A 106 -2.35 -20.51 -0.94
N SER A 107 -2.35 -21.83 -0.79
CA SER A 107 -2.27 -22.49 0.52
C SER A 107 -0.96 -22.16 1.25
N GLU A 108 0.18 -22.28 0.57
CA GLU A 108 1.50 -21.94 1.13
C GLU A 108 1.59 -20.45 1.49
N LEU A 109 1.15 -19.58 0.56
CA LEU A 109 1.14 -18.14 0.78
C LEU A 109 0.18 -17.74 1.90
N ARG A 110 -0.98 -18.41 2.04
CA ARG A 110 -1.93 -18.14 3.13
C ARG A 110 -1.28 -18.36 4.48
N GLN A 111 -0.52 -19.44 4.64
CA GLN A 111 0.21 -19.71 5.87
C GLN A 111 1.27 -18.63 6.14
N GLN A 112 2.06 -18.25 5.14
CA GLN A 112 3.05 -17.18 5.26
C GLN A 112 2.42 -15.81 5.60
N VAL A 113 1.33 -15.46 4.92
CA VAL A 113 0.56 -14.22 5.14
C VAL A 113 -0.01 -14.21 6.55
N LYS A 114 -0.57 -15.34 7.02
CA LYS A 114 -1.08 -15.48 8.38
C LYS A 114 0.02 -15.25 9.41
N GLU A 115 1.17 -15.91 9.27
CA GLU A 115 2.32 -15.72 10.15
C GLU A 115 2.77 -14.25 10.16
N GLN A 116 2.92 -13.64 8.98
CA GLN A 116 3.29 -12.24 8.84
C GLN A 116 2.29 -11.31 9.56
N LYS A 117 0.97 -11.51 9.38
CA LYS A 117 -0.04 -10.68 10.03
C LYS A 117 -0.09 -10.88 11.54
N ILE A 118 0.19 -12.08 12.04
CA ILE A 118 0.31 -12.33 13.48
C ILE A 118 1.50 -11.56 14.04
N VAL A 119 2.65 -11.62 13.37
CA VAL A 119 3.85 -10.85 13.73
C VAL A 119 3.56 -9.35 13.74
N GLU A 120 2.95 -8.81 12.69
CA GLU A 120 2.55 -7.39 12.60
C GLU A 120 1.60 -7.01 13.74
N LYS A 121 0.57 -7.80 14.01
CA LYS A 121 -0.39 -7.55 15.10
C LYS A 121 0.27 -7.63 16.47
N MET A 122 1.21 -8.55 16.66
CA MET A 122 1.96 -8.68 17.91
C MET A 122 2.84 -7.46 18.15
N GLN A 123 3.59 -7.01 17.14
CA GLN A 123 4.39 -5.78 17.22
C GLN A 123 3.54 -4.56 17.53
N GLN A 124 2.35 -4.45 16.92
CA GLN A 124 1.38 -3.40 17.23
C GLN A 124 0.84 -3.49 18.66
N THR A 125 0.62 -4.70 19.18
CA THR A 125 0.17 -4.91 20.56
C THR A 125 1.23 -4.45 21.57
N ILE A 126 2.51 -4.74 21.29
CA ILE A 126 3.64 -4.33 22.13
C ILE A 126 3.84 -2.80 22.08
N SER A 127 3.85 -2.23 20.88
CA SER A 127 4.22 -0.82 20.65
C SER A 127 3.04 0.17 20.69
N GLY A 128 1.80 -0.31 20.58
CA GLY A 128 0.61 0.52 20.41
C GLY A 128 0.24 1.35 21.64
N ASN A 129 0.55 0.84 22.84
CA ASN A 129 0.29 1.55 24.10
C ASN A 129 1.44 2.50 24.50
N VAL A 130 2.53 2.53 23.72
CA VAL A 130 3.66 3.41 24.00
C VAL A 130 3.25 4.84 23.72
N LYS A 131 3.16 5.64 24.79
CA LYS A 131 2.92 7.08 24.74
C LYS A 131 4.18 7.83 25.11
N ILE A 132 4.32 9.05 24.59
CA ILE A 132 5.38 9.97 24.97
C ILE A 132 4.80 11.23 25.61
N THR A 133 5.59 11.83 26.50
CA THR A 133 5.27 13.08 27.17
C THR A 133 6.16 14.21 26.65
N PRO A 134 5.72 15.49 26.71
CA PRO A 134 6.56 16.62 26.33
C PRO A 134 7.89 16.70 27.09
N SER A 135 7.93 16.20 28.34
CA SER A 135 9.17 16.14 29.11
C SER A 135 10.15 15.12 28.53
N GLU A 136 9.69 13.98 28.02
CA GLU A 136 10.56 12.98 27.39
C GLU A 136 11.16 13.52 26.10
N VAL A 137 10.35 14.20 25.29
CA VAL A 137 10.81 14.87 24.05
C VAL A 137 11.90 15.88 24.37
N ARG A 138 11.68 16.76 25.37
CA ARG A 138 12.67 17.75 25.78
C ARG A 138 13.96 17.12 26.32
N LYS A 139 13.85 16.05 27.11
CA LYS A 139 15.01 15.32 27.63
C LYS A 139 15.84 14.69 26.52
N PHE A 140 15.19 14.01 25.57
CA PHE A 140 15.85 13.42 24.42
C PHE A 140 16.57 14.48 23.59
N PHE A 141 15.87 15.55 23.22
CA PHE A 141 16.46 16.63 22.43
C PHE A 141 17.68 17.26 23.12
N ASN A 142 17.58 17.53 24.43
CA ASN A 142 18.69 18.09 25.21
C ASN A 142 19.88 17.14 25.40
N SER A 143 19.70 15.83 25.14
CA SER A 143 20.79 14.85 25.21
C SER A 143 21.65 14.82 23.95
N ILE A 144 21.16 15.37 22.84
CA ILE A 144 21.90 15.44 21.58
C ILE A 144 22.93 16.57 21.68
N PRO A 145 24.23 16.30 21.43
CA PRO A 145 25.23 17.36 21.34
C PRO A 145 24.82 18.43 20.32
N LYS A 146 25.00 19.71 20.65
CA LYS A 146 24.51 20.83 19.81
C LYS A 146 25.11 20.84 18.40
N ASP A 147 26.35 20.35 18.26
CA ASP A 147 27.07 20.19 17.01
C ASP A 147 26.63 18.95 16.21
N SER A 148 25.87 18.05 16.83
CA SER A 148 25.30 16.85 16.21
C SER A 148 23.82 17.03 15.85
N LEU A 149 23.23 18.20 16.08
CA LEU A 149 21.85 18.48 15.70
C LEU A 149 21.72 18.52 14.18
N PRO A 150 20.72 17.82 13.59
CA PRO A 150 20.57 17.79 12.16
C PRO A 150 20.19 19.17 11.61
N TYR A 151 20.70 19.46 10.42
CA TYR A 151 20.23 20.59 9.62
C TYR A 151 18.90 20.22 8.96
N ILE A 152 17.90 21.08 9.14
CA ILE A 152 16.58 20.95 8.54
C ILE A 152 16.52 21.91 7.35
N PRO A 153 16.32 21.40 6.11
CA PRO A 153 16.09 22.24 4.94
C PRO A 153 14.84 23.12 5.11
N ALA A 154 14.64 24.06 4.19
CA ALA A 154 13.38 24.79 4.12
C ALA A 154 12.22 23.80 3.95
N GLU A 155 11.17 23.96 4.74
CA GLU A 155 9.94 23.18 4.61
C GLU A 155 8.79 24.12 4.24
N VAL A 156 7.78 23.57 3.58
CA VAL A 156 6.59 24.30 3.15
C VAL A 156 5.34 23.52 3.53
N GLU A 157 4.28 24.26 3.86
CA GLU A 157 2.92 23.70 3.94
C GLU A 157 2.13 24.18 2.73
N ILE A 158 1.53 23.25 1.99
CA ILE A 158 0.77 23.55 0.79
C ILE A 158 -0.61 22.91 0.91
N GLY A 159 -1.65 23.72 0.73
CA GLY A 159 -3.01 23.24 0.56
C GLY A 159 -3.34 23.05 -0.92
N GLU A 160 -4.16 22.07 -1.26
CA GLU A 160 -4.74 21.92 -2.59
C GLU A 160 -6.26 21.65 -2.55
N ILE A 161 -6.93 22.09 -3.61
CA ILE A 161 -8.31 21.71 -3.93
C ILE A 161 -8.31 21.26 -5.38
N VAL A 162 -8.67 20.00 -5.60
CA VAL A 162 -8.63 19.35 -6.91
C VAL A 162 -10.05 19.23 -7.47
N ARG A 163 -10.22 19.57 -8.75
CA ARG A 163 -11.45 19.32 -9.53
C ARG A 163 -11.08 18.64 -10.84
N LEU A 164 -11.54 17.42 -11.04
CA LEU A 164 -11.32 16.63 -12.24
C LEU A 164 -12.12 17.19 -13.41
N GLY A 165 -11.55 17.04 -14.60
CA GLY A 165 -12.21 17.37 -15.85
C GLY A 165 -13.39 16.46 -16.09
N LYS A 166 -14.49 17.01 -16.61
CA LYS A 166 -15.66 16.20 -16.96
C LYS A 166 -15.43 15.55 -18.31
N VAL A 167 -15.68 14.25 -18.37
CA VAL A 167 -15.73 13.51 -19.64
C VAL A 167 -16.82 14.13 -20.51
N THR A 168 -16.45 14.56 -21.71
CA THR A 168 -17.39 15.24 -22.62
C THR A 168 -18.50 14.29 -23.06
N LYS A 169 -19.67 14.83 -23.44
CA LYS A 169 -20.77 14.00 -23.98
C LYS A 169 -20.33 13.17 -25.18
N GLU A 170 -19.48 13.74 -26.03
CA GLU A 170 -18.92 13.07 -27.20
C GLU A 170 -18.03 11.89 -26.79
N GLN A 171 -17.11 12.09 -25.85
CA GLN A 171 -16.28 11.01 -25.32
C GLN A 171 -17.10 9.92 -24.64
N LYS A 172 -18.07 10.28 -23.79
CA LYS A 172 -18.99 9.32 -23.17
C LYS A 172 -19.74 8.52 -24.23
N SER A 173 -20.25 9.19 -25.26
CA SER A 173 -20.94 8.51 -26.37
C SER A 173 -20.01 7.57 -27.13
N LYS A 174 -18.75 7.96 -27.35
CA LYS A 174 -17.76 7.12 -28.02
C LYS A 174 -17.47 5.84 -27.22
N LEU A 175 -17.18 5.96 -25.92
CA LEU A 175 -16.92 4.82 -25.04
C LEU A 175 -18.13 3.90 -24.95
N ARG A 176 -19.34 4.48 -24.81
CA ARG A 176 -20.59 3.73 -24.81
C ARG A 176 -20.82 2.99 -26.11
N ASN A 177 -20.61 3.64 -27.26
CA ASN A 177 -20.76 3.01 -28.57
C ASN A 177 -19.74 1.88 -28.78
N GLN A 178 -18.49 2.07 -28.37
CA GLN A 178 -17.48 1.02 -28.41
C GLN A 178 -17.89 -0.20 -27.58
N LEU A 179 -18.34 0.00 -26.34
CA LEU A 179 -18.83 -1.13 -25.53
C LEU A 179 -20.10 -1.77 -26.08
N LEU A 180 -20.99 -0.99 -26.71
CA LEU A 180 -22.17 -1.53 -27.40
C LEU A 180 -21.78 -2.40 -28.60
N GLU A 181 -20.74 -2.02 -29.37
CA GLU A 181 -20.19 -2.85 -30.44
C GLU A 181 -19.61 -4.16 -29.88
N LEU A 182 -18.87 -4.09 -28.77
CA LEU A 182 -18.33 -5.28 -28.10
C LEU A 182 -19.45 -6.17 -27.53
N LYS A 183 -20.52 -5.59 -26.98
CA LYS A 183 -21.73 -6.32 -26.54
C LYS A 183 -22.35 -7.09 -27.70
N GLN A 184 -22.58 -6.43 -28.84
CA GLN A 184 -23.16 -7.08 -30.02
C GLN A 184 -22.27 -8.21 -30.55
N ARG A 185 -20.94 -8.06 -30.51
CA ARG A 185 -19.99 -9.10 -30.89
C ARG A 185 -20.08 -10.31 -29.95
N ALA A 186 -20.12 -10.07 -28.64
CA ALA A 186 -20.29 -11.13 -27.64
C ALA A 186 -21.63 -11.86 -27.80
N GLU A 187 -22.73 -11.13 -28.05
CA GLU A 187 -24.06 -11.71 -28.30
C GLU A 187 -24.12 -12.56 -29.58
N LYS A 188 -23.30 -12.22 -30.59
CA LYS A 188 -23.14 -13.01 -31.83
C LYS A 188 -22.24 -14.25 -31.64
N GLY A 189 -21.75 -14.49 -30.42
CA GLY A 189 -20.97 -15.68 -30.07
C GLY A 189 -19.46 -15.48 -30.07
N GLU A 190 -18.96 -14.24 -30.22
CA GLU A 190 -17.53 -13.97 -29.98
C GLU A 190 -17.19 -14.15 -28.50
N ASP A 191 -16.03 -14.74 -28.20
CA ASP A 191 -15.66 -15.03 -26.82
C ASP A 191 -15.42 -13.74 -26.02
N PHE A 192 -16.20 -13.57 -24.95
CA PHE A 192 -16.12 -12.40 -24.09
C PHE A 192 -14.73 -12.24 -23.46
N SER A 193 -14.07 -13.35 -23.13
CA SER A 193 -12.75 -13.33 -22.49
C SER A 193 -11.70 -12.77 -23.46
N MET A 194 -11.76 -13.14 -24.74
CA MET A 194 -10.92 -12.57 -25.79
C MET A 194 -11.18 -11.07 -26.00
N LEU A 195 -12.46 -10.66 -26.03
CA LEU A 195 -12.81 -9.24 -26.13
C LEU A 195 -12.26 -8.45 -24.92
N ALA A 196 -12.39 -8.97 -23.72
CA ALA A 196 -11.83 -8.34 -22.53
C ALA A 196 -10.30 -8.25 -22.56
N GLN A 197 -9.60 -9.30 -23.02
CA GLN A 197 -8.14 -9.28 -23.18
C GLN A 197 -7.65 -8.20 -24.15
N ILE A 198 -8.38 -7.97 -25.24
CA ILE A 198 -7.96 -7.06 -26.30
C ILE A 198 -8.33 -5.61 -25.97
N TYR A 199 -9.53 -5.38 -25.42
CA TYR A 199 -10.11 -4.04 -25.34
C TYR A 199 -10.23 -3.49 -23.92
N SER A 200 -10.23 -4.34 -22.88
CA SER A 200 -10.40 -3.84 -21.51
C SER A 200 -9.15 -3.10 -21.05
N GLU A 201 -9.36 -1.90 -20.52
CA GLU A 201 -8.32 -1.06 -19.92
C GLU A 201 -8.13 -1.35 -18.42
N ASP A 202 -8.90 -2.30 -17.86
CA ASP A 202 -8.59 -2.88 -16.56
C ASP A 202 -7.47 -3.92 -16.70
N LEU A 203 -6.22 -3.47 -16.62
CA LEU A 203 -5.03 -4.33 -16.81
C LEU A 203 -4.96 -5.53 -15.85
N GLY A 204 -5.63 -5.47 -14.69
CA GLY A 204 -5.65 -6.56 -13.71
C GLY A 204 -6.50 -7.73 -14.19
N SER A 205 -7.74 -7.46 -14.58
CA SER A 205 -8.69 -8.50 -15.03
C SER A 205 -8.60 -8.80 -16.52
N ALA A 206 -8.23 -7.82 -17.35
CA ALA A 206 -8.17 -7.95 -18.82
C ALA A 206 -7.35 -9.16 -19.24
N LYS A 207 -6.17 -9.35 -18.64
CA LYS A 207 -5.27 -10.48 -18.94
C LYS A 207 -5.93 -11.84 -18.66
N ASN A 208 -6.81 -11.90 -17.66
CA ASN A 208 -7.58 -13.08 -17.28
C ASN A 208 -8.96 -13.12 -17.97
N GLY A 209 -9.14 -12.43 -19.09
CA GLY A 209 -10.40 -12.45 -19.82
C GLY A 209 -11.50 -11.61 -19.18
N GLY A 210 -11.11 -10.56 -18.45
CA GLY A 210 -12.02 -9.68 -17.71
C GLY A 210 -12.55 -10.29 -16.43
N ASP A 211 -12.01 -11.43 -15.98
CA ASP A 211 -12.50 -12.16 -14.82
C ASP A 211 -12.12 -11.49 -13.50
N LEU A 212 -13.14 -11.21 -12.67
CA LEU A 212 -13.00 -10.58 -11.35
C LEU A 212 -13.17 -11.56 -10.19
N GLY A 213 -13.41 -12.85 -10.46
CA GLY A 213 -13.67 -13.85 -9.43
C GLY A 213 -14.98 -13.61 -8.66
N PHE A 214 -15.11 -14.28 -7.51
CA PHE A 214 -16.25 -14.13 -6.63
C PHE A 214 -16.13 -12.86 -5.78
N ALA A 215 -17.15 -12.00 -5.85
CA ALA A 215 -17.30 -10.83 -5.01
C ALA A 215 -18.46 -11.01 -4.02
N LYS A 216 -18.26 -10.58 -2.78
CA LYS A 216 -19.34 -10.43 -1.79
C LYS A 216 -20.09 -9.12 -2.02
N ARG A 217 -21.34 -9.03 -1.56
CA ARG A 217 -22.08 -7.76 -1.54
C ARG A 217 -21.30 -6.68 -0.78
N GLY A 218 -21.24 -5.47 -1.35
CA GLY A 218 -20.48 -4.33 -0.85
C GLY A 218 -18.99 -4.33 -1.24
N ALA A 219 -18.49 -5.36 -1.92
CA ALA A 219 -17.09 -5.41 -2.34
C ALA A 219 -16.80 -4.58 -3.60
N MET A 220 -17.82 -4.32 -4.43
CA MET A 220 -17.71 -3.54 -5.66
C MET A 220 -18.42 -2.20 -5.54
N VAL A 221 -18.11 -1.27 -6.45
CA VAL A 221 -18.82 0.02 -6.51
C VAL A 221 -20.32 -0.19 -6.77
N PRO A 222 -21.21 0.63 -6.17
CA PRO A 222 -22.65 0.40 -6.20
C PRO A 222 -23.25 0.23 -7.60
N GLU A 223 -22.75 1.00 -8.57
CA GLU A 223 -23.22 0.97 -9.95
C GLU A 223 -22.91 -0.37 -10.62
N TYR A 224 -21.71 -0.90 -10.40
CA TYR A 224 -21.28 -2.19 -10.92
C TYR A 224 -22.05 -3.34 -10.25
N GLU A 225 -22.10 -3.33 -8.91
CA GLU A 225 -22.77 -4.38 -8.14
C GLU A 225 -24.26 -4.47 -8.48
N GLY A 226 -24.94 -3.32 -8.53
CA GLY A 226 -26.37 -3.27 -8.87
C GLY A 226 -26.66 -3.83 -10.26
N ALA A 227 -25.81 -3.53 -11.24
CA ALA A 227 -25.94 -4.08 -12.58
C ALA A 227 -25.63 -5.58 -12.63
N ALA A 228 -24.54 -6.04 -11.98
CA ALA A 228 -24.16 -7.45 -11.97
C ALA A 228 -25.22 -8.34 -11.31
N LEU A 229 -25.78 -7.90 -10.18
CA LEU A 229 -26.79 -8.67 -9.43
C LEU A 229 -28.18 -8.66 -10.09
N ALA A 230 -28.43 -7.76 -11.03
CA ALA A 230 -29.67 -7.74 -11.81
C ALA A 230 -29.66 -8.77 -12.97
N LEU A 231 -28.50 -9.31 -13.32
CA LEU A 231 -28.33 -10.26 -14.41
C LEU A 231 -28.65 -11.69 -13.99
N LYS A 232 -29.00 -12.52 -14.97
CA LYS A 232 -28.97 -13.98 -14.85
C LYS A 232 -27.59 -14.52 -15.23
N PRO A 233 -27.17 -15.68 -14.68
CA PRO A 233 -25.94 -16.36 -15.11
C PRO A 233 -25.87 -16.50 -16.64
N GLY A 234 -24.76 -16.04 -17.22
CA GLY A 234 -24.50 -16.00 -18.66
C GLY A 234 -24.93 -14.70 -19.37
N GLU A 235 -25.71 -13.84 -18.72
CA GLU A 235 -26.26 -12.61 -19.30
C GLU A 235 -25.25 -11.45 -19.31
N LEU A 236 -25.43 -10.52 -20.26
CA LEU A 236 -24.66 -9.29 -20.39
C LEU A 236 -25.47 -8.07 -19.92
N SER A 237 -24.84 -7.17 -19.17
CA SER A 237 -25.44 -5.91 -18.75
C SER A 237 -25.64 -4.93 -19.90
N ASP A 238 -26.43 -3.90 -19.63
CA ASP A 238 -26.26 -2.63 -20.35
C ASP A 238 -24.94 -1.95 -19.98
N ILE A 239 -24.57 -0.90 -20.71
CA ILE A 239 -23.34 -0.16 -20.42
C ILE A 239 -23.52 0.65 -19.15
N VAL A 240 -22.73 0.30 -18.14
CA VAL A 240 -22.73 0.90 -16.80
C VAL A 240 -21.64 1.95 -16.71
N GLU A 241 -21.92 3.12 -16.14
CA GLU A 241 -20.92 4.15 -15.85
C GLU A 241 -20.62 4.14 -14.34
N SER A 242 -19.33 4.17 -13.97
CA SER A 242 -18.88 4.34 -12.59
C SER A 242 -17.69 5.29 -12.51
N GLN A 243 -17.20 5.55 -11.29
CA GLN A 243 -15.99 6.37 -11.09
C GLN A 243 -14.74 5.84 -11.81
N PHE A 244 -14.71 4.56 -12.19
CA PHE A 244 -13.58 3.95 -12.89
C PHE A 244 -13.70 3.98 -14.42
N GLY A 245 -14.86 4.38 -14.97
CA GLY A 245 -15.13 4.39 -16.40
C GLY A 245 -16.42 3.69 -16.79
N PHE A 246 -16.48 3.16 -18.01
CA PHE A 246 -17.65 2.46 -18.55
C PHE A 246 -17.42 0.95 -18.58
N HIS A 247 -18.41 0.20 -18.13
CA HIS A 247 -18.35 -1.24 -17.95
C HIS A 247 -19.38 -1.94 -18.82
N LEU A 248 -18.96 -3.02 -19.47
CA LEU A 248 -19.84 -4.08 -19.96
C LEU A 248 -19.61 -5.30 -19.07
N ILE A 249 -20.65 -5.78 -18.39
CA ILE A 249 -20.55 -6.82 -17.37
C ILE A 249 -21.18 -8.10 -17.90
N LYS A 250 -20.55 -9.24 -17.63
CA LYS A 250 -21.11 -10.57 -17.82
C LYS A 250 -21.20 -11.28 -16.47
N LEU A 251 -22.40 -11.68 -16.05
CA LEU A 251 -22.53 -12.52 -14.87
C LEU A 251 -22.20 -13.97 -15.26
N ILE A 252 -21.32 -14.62 -14.50
CA ILE A 252 -20.95 -16.02 -14.73
C ILE A 252 -21.84 -16.92 -13.89
N GLU A 253 -21.84 -16.70 -12.57
CA GLU A 253 -22.66 -17.46 -11.64
C GLU A 253 -22.86 -16.72 -10.32
N THR A 254 -23.76 -17.24 -9.49
CA THR A 254 -24.05 -16.73 -8.15
C THR A 254 -24.01 -17.87 -7.15
N ARG A 255 -23.31 -17.69 -6.03
CA ARG A 255 -23.21 -18.67 -4.95
C ARG A 255 -23.54 -18.03 -3.61
N GLY A 256 -24.75 -18.29 -3.10
CA GLY A 256 -25.19 -17.71 -1.82
C GLY A 256 -25.21 -16.18 -1.87
N ALA A 257 -24.37 -15.54 -1.05
CA ALA A 257 -24.22 -14.08 -1.00
C ALA A 257 -23.10 -13.54 -1.90
N GLU A 258 -22.46 -14.40 -2.69
CA GLU A 258 -21.36 -14.07 -3.59
C GLU A 258 -21.78 -14.18 -5.05
N TYR A 259 -21.17 -13.39 -5.92
CA TYR A 259 -21.40 -13.42 -7.37
C TYR A 259 -20.08 -13.37 -8.12
N HIS A 260 -19.98 -14.16 -9.20
CA HIS A 260 -18.81 -14.23 -10.07
C HIS A 260 -19.13 -13.53 -11.38
N SER A 261 -18.34 -12.53 -11.75
CA SER A 261 -18.56 -11.74 -12.96
C SER A 261 -17.28 -11.49 -13.74
N LYS A 262 -17.45 -11.24 -15.04
CA LYS A 262 -16.42 -10.71 -15.93
C LYS A 262 -16.81 -9.32 -16.40
N HIS A 263 -15.85 -8.48 -16.76
CA HIS A 263 -16.13 -7.18 -17.37
C HIS A 263 -15.15 -6.76 -18.46
N ILE A 264 -15.60 -5.80 -19.27
CA ILE A 264 -14.75 -4.97 -20.13
C ILE A 264 -14.89 -3.55 -19.61
N LEU A 265 -13.78 -2.95 -19.18
CA LEU A 265 -13.71 -1.56 -18.73
C LEU A 265 -13.08 -0.70 -19.81
N LEU A 266 -13.76 0.36 -20.27
CA LEU A 266 -13.14 1.44 -21.04
C LEU A 266 -13.13 2.72 -20.20
N ARG A 267 -11.96 3.35 -20.08
CA ARG A 267 -11.78 4.59 -19.35
C ARG A 267 -11.82 5.78 -20.29
N PRO A 268 -12.29 6.93 -19.81
CA PRO A 268 -12.12 8.18 -20.52
C PRO A 268 -10.64 8.49 -20.77
N ASP A 269 -10.31 8.82 -22.01
CA ASP A 269 -9.01 9.38 -22.34
C ASP A 269 -9.01 10.88 -22.00
N TYR A 270 -8.58 11.19 -20.79
CA TYR A 270 -8.51 12.56 -20.30
C TYR A 270 -7.51 13.43 -21.09
N ASN A 271 -6.55 12.82 -21.82
CA ASN A 271 -5.62 13.55 -22.71
C ASN A 271 -6.27 13.93 -24.05
N LYS A 272 -7.39 13.30 -24.42
CA LYS A 272 -8.16 13.62 -25.65
C LYS A 272 -9.28 14.64 -25.42
N GLY A 273 -9.14 15.47 -24.39
CA GLY A 273 -10.02 16.60 -24.11
C GLY A 273 -11.10 16.28 -23.09
N ALA A 274 -10.75 16.35 -21.81
CA ALA A 274 -11.74 16.53 -20.76
C ALA A 274 -12.18 18.00 -20.72
N ASP A 275 -13.46 18.25 -20.43
CA ASP A 275 -13.98 19.60 -20.24
C ASP A 275 -13.57 20.12 -18.86
N MET A 276 -12.64 21.07 -18.85
CA MET A 276 -12.14 21.73 -17.64
C MET A 276 -12.97 22.95 -17.25
N THR A 277 -13.95 23.37 -18.05
CA THR A 277 -14.67 24.63 -17.86
C THR A 277 -15.32 24.71 -16.47
N ASP A 278 -15.99 23.63 -16.05
CA ASP A 278 -16.63 23.59 -14.73
C ASP A 278 -15.61 23.56 -13.59
N ALA A 279 -14.51 22.83 -13.76
CA ALA A 279 -13.42 22.75 -12.79
C ALA A 279 -12.77 24.13 -12.60
N ILE A 280 -12.39 24.80 -13.70
CA ILE A 280 -11.81 26.16 -13.70
C ILE A 280 -12.77 27.13 -13.03
N ARG A 281 -14.03 27.19 -13.50
CA ARG A 281 -15.03 28.12 -12.94
C ARG A 281 -15.26 27.90 -11.45
N THR A 282 -15.34 26.65 -11.01
CA THR A 282 -15.56 26.35 -9.59
C THR A 282 -14.35 26.77 -8.77
N LEU A 283 -13.14 26.40 -9.21
CA LEU A 283 -11.92 26.74 -8.51
C LEU A 283 -11.68 28.25 -8.46
N ASP A 284 -11.97 28.99 -9.54
CA ASP A 284 -11.92 30.45 -9.55
C ASP A 284 -12.90 31.06 -8.55
N SER A 285 -14.13 30.53 -8.48
CA SER A 285 -15.12 30.99 -7.50
C SER A 285 -14.69 30.69 -6.07
N LEU A 286 -14.16 29.49 -5.80
CA LEU A 286 -13.65 29.12 -4.48
C LEU A 286 -12.48 30.01 -4.08
N ARG A 287 -11.51 30.21 -4.98
CA ARG A 287 -10.39 31.12 -4.78
C ARG A 287 -10.87 32.51 -4.40
N ALA A 288 -11.79 33.10 -5.17
CA ALA A 288 -12.31 34.44 -4.90
C ALA A 288 -12.97 34.54 -3.51
N LEU A 289 -13.73 33.52 -3.10
CA LEU A 289 -14.38 33.47 -1.78
C LEU A 289 -13.36 33.32 -0.63
N ILE A 290 -12.30 32.55 -0.85
CA ILE A 290 -11.24 32.37 0.14
C ILE A 290 -10.38 33.65 0.25
N GLU A 291 -10.07 34.31 -0.86
CA GLU A 291 -9.28 35.55 -0.88
C GLU A 291 -9.97 36.73 -0.16
N ILE A 292 -11.30 36.72 -0.07
CA ILE A 292 -12.08 37.72 0.68
C ILE A 292 -12.46 37.24 2.09
N ASP A 293 -11.86 36.14 2.57
CA ASP A 293 -12.11 35.51 3.88
C ASP A 293 -13.58 35.11 4.13
N SER A 294 -14.39 34.96 3.08
CA SER A 294 -15.79 34.52 3.19
C SER A 294 -15.92 32.99 3.28
N LEU A 295 -14.87 32.24 2.96
CA LEU A 295 -14.83 30.79 3.02
C LEU A 295 -13.44 30.32 3.45
N GLN A 296 -13.35 29.48 4.50
CA GLN A 296 -12.08 28.91 4.92
C GLN A 296 -11.58 27.87 3.91
N PHE A 297 -10.29 27.89 3.59
CA PHE A 297 -9.68 26.95 2.64
C PHE A 297 -9.97 25.49 3.01
N ALA A 298 -9.80 25.12 4.28
CA ALA A 298 -10.05 23.75 4.76
C ALA A 298 -11.51 23.31 4.54
N LYS A 299 -12.47 24.22 4.71
CA LYS A 299 -13.89 23.93 4.44
C LYS A 299 -14.16 23.81 2.94
N ALA A 300 -13.56 24.69 2.13
CA ALA A 300 -13.64 24.60 0.69
C ALA A 300 -13.08 23.27 0.16
N ALA A 301 -11.93 22.84 0.69
CA ALA A 301 -11.29 21.57 0.35
C ALA A 301 -12.19 20.39 0.71
N LEU A 302 -12.68 20.34 1.96
CA LEU A 302 -13.55 19.26 2.44
C LEU A 302 -14.83 19.11 1.58
N ASP A 303 -15.45 20.23 1.19
CA ASP A 303 -16.74 20.20 0.51
C ASP A 303 -16.64 20.02 -1.01
N ASN A 304 -15.49 20.37 -1.61
CA ASN A 304 -15.40 20.51 -3.06
C ASN A 304 -14.22 19.77 -3.68
N SER A 305 -13.18 19.40 -2.93
CA SER A 305 -12.04 18.70 -3.50
C SER A 305 -12.43 17.26 -3.85
N GLU A 306 -12.08 16.85 -5.06
CA GLU A 306 -12.22 15.47 -5.54
C GLU A 306 -10.98 14.62 -5.22
N ASP A 307 -9.94 15.24 -4.66
CA ASP A 307 -8.90 14.52 -3.91
C ASP A 307 -9.34 14.35 -2.45
N LYS A 308 -9.88 13.16 -2.13
CA LYS A 308 -10.43 12.85 -0.82
C LYS A 308 -9.36 12.81 0.28
N MET A 309 -8.15 12.37 -0.05
CA MET A 309 -7.09 12.17 0.93
C MET A 309 -6.67 13.52 1.54
N THR A 310 -6.50 14.54 0.70
CA THR A 310 -6.19 15.90 1.17
C THR A 310 -7.44 16.60 1.70
N ALA A 311 -8.63 16.38 1.11
CA ALA A 311 -9.88 16.98 1.58
C ALA A 311 -10.15 16.73 3.08
N GLU A 312 -9.94 15.49 3.53
CA GLU A 312 -10.16 15.07 4.92
C GLU A 312 -9.17 15.70 5.91
N THR A 313 -8.02 16.18 5.43
CA THR A 313 -6.97 16.85 6.21
C THR A 313 -6.95 18.37 5.99
N GLY A 314 -8.09 18.93 5.55
CA GLY A 314 -8.25 20.37 5.34
C GLY A 314 -7.54 20.89 4.08
N GLY A 315 -7.34 20.00 3.11
CA GLY A 315 -6.65 20.26 1.85
C GLY A 315 -5.13 20.20 1.94
N LEU A 316 -4.53 19.91 3.10
CA LEU A 316 -3.07 19.95 3.24
C LEU A 316 -2.42 18.72 2.64
N ILE A 317 -1.46 18.95 1.74
CA ILE A 317 -0.63 17.87 1.18
C ILE A 317 0.25 17.32 2.30
N GLN A 318 0.26 16.00 2.45
CA GLN A 318 1.06 15.29 3.45
C GLN A 318 2.21 14.52 2.80
N ASP A 319 3.34 14.50 3.49
CA ASP A 319 4.45 13.62 3.12
C ASP A 319 4.01 12.15 3.31
N MET A 320 4.19 11.34 2.26
CA MET A 320 3.70 9.96 2.22
C MET A 320 4.39 9.04 3.23
N ASN A 321 5.61 9.39 3.67
CA ASN A 321 6.40 8.56 4.58
C ASN A 321 6.08 8.87 6.04
N THR A 322 5.84 10.14 6.35
CA THR A 322 5.71 10.65 7.72
C THR A 322 4.28 11.04 8.09
N GLY A 323 3.41 11.28 7.11
CA GLY A 323 2.04 11.79 7.29
C GLY A 323 1.99 13.25 7.76
N LEU A 324 3.12 13.96 7.79
CA LEU A 324 3.19 15.36 8.21
C LEU A 324 2.85 16.27 7.03
N SER A 325 2.18 17.40 7.28
CA SER A 325 1.84 18.40 6.26
C SER A 325 2.99 19.35 5.89
N ARG A 326 4.18 19.14 6.47
CA ARG A 326 5.40 19.90 6.15
C ARG A 326 6.24 19.11 5.16
N LEU A 327 6.39 19.67 3.97
CA LEU A 327 7.13 19.07 2.87
C LEU A 327 8.50 19.73 2.75
N THR A 328 9.55 18.95 2.56
CA THR A 328 10.90 19.47 2.29
C THR A 328 10.95 20.12 0.92
N LEU A 329 11.42 21.37 0.85
CA LEU A 329 11.59 22.12 -0.39
C LEU A 329 12.94 21.77 -1.04
N ASP A 330 13.03 20.55 -1.56
CA ASP A 330 14.22 20.03 -2.23
C ASP A 330 13.87 19.19 -3.48
N ALA A 331 14.86 18.47 -4.03
CA ALA A 331 14.70 17.66 -5.23
C ALA A 331 13.76 16.45 -5.07
N SER A 332 13.30 16.13 -3.85
CA SER A 332 12.29 15.09 -3.62
C SER A 332 10.86 15.56 -3.90
N MET A 333 10.62 16.87 -3.97
CA MET A 333 9.31 17.44 -4.26
C MET A 333 8.92 17.24 -5.73
N ASP A 334 7.61 17.06 -5.97
CA ASP A 334 7.07 17.06 -7.33
C ASP A 334 7.48 18.35 -8.09
N PRO A 335 8.13 18.25 -9.27
CA PRO A 335 8.62 19.43 -9.99
C PRO A 335 7.54 20.44 -10.35
N ALA A 336 6.34 19.99 -10.72
CA ALA A 336 5.25 20.89 -11.08
C ALA A 336 4.75 21.68 -9.86
N LEU A 337 4.67 21.02 -8.70
CA LEU A 337 4.39 21.66 -7.43
C LEU A 337 5.49 22.67 -7.04
N TYR A 338 6.76 22.28 -7.16
CA TYR A 338 7.92 23.14 -6.86
C TYR A 338 7.90 24.43 -7.69
N PHE A 339 7.74 24.32 -9.02
CA PHE A 339 7.70 25.50 -9.88
C PHE A 339 6.48 26.39 -9.63
N ALA A 340 5.34 25.80 -9.23
CA ALA A 340 4.16 26.59 -8.89
C ALA A 340 4.42 27.45 -7.65
N ILE A 341 4.90 26.85 -6.56
CA ILE A 341 5.12 27.56 -5.29
C ILE A 341 6.31 28.54 -5.33
N ASP A 342 7.33 28.28 -6.15
CA ASP A 342 8.49 29.18 -6.30
C ASP A 342 8.09 30.58 -6.78
N THR A 343 7.00 30.67 -7.55
CA THR A 343 6.45 31.94 -8.03
C THR A 343 5.44 32.60 -7.07
N MET A 344 5.08 31.91 -5.99
CA MET A 344 4.03 32.34 -5.06
C MET A 344 4.60 32.96 -3.78
N LYS A 345 3.80 33.82 -3.15
CA LYS A 345 4.08 34.31 -1.79
C LYS A 345 3.34 33.48 -0.75
N VAL A 346 3.90 33.38 0.46
CA VAL A 346 3.21 32.79 1.60
C VAL A 346 1.87 33.50 1.82
N GLY A 347 0.81 32.73 2.04
CA GLY A 347 -0.59 33.15 2.13
C GLY A 347 -1.34 33.16 0.79
N GLN A 348 -0.64 33.13 -0.36
CA GLN A 348 -1.27 33.25 -1.67
C GLN A 348 -1.99 31.98 -2.10
N ILE A 349 -3.09 32.15 -2.85
CA ILE A 349 -3.78 31.09 -3.57
C ILE A 349 -3.49 31.24 -5.07
N SER A 350 -3.08 30.16 -5.73
CA SER A 350 -2.81 30.15 -7.16
C SER A 350 -4.10 30.28 -7.96
N SER A 351 -4.03 30.81 -9.18
CA SER A 351 -5.06 30.54 -10.20
C SER A 351 -5.18 29.03 -10.45
N PRO A 352 -6.28 28.54 -11.06
CA PRO A 352 -6.41 27.13 -11.42
C PRO A 352 -5.24 26.66 -12.31
N LEU A 353 -4.53 25.64 -11.85
CA LEU A 353 -3.39 25.01 -12.52
C LEU A 353 -3.82 23.63 -13.03
N SER A 354 -3.28 23.22 -14.18
CA SER A 354 -3.46 21.86 -14.66
C SER A 354 -2.90 20.86 -13.65
N TYR A 355 -3.63 19.78 -13.43
CA TYR A 355 -3.26 18.70 -12.52
C TYR A 355 -3.60 17.35 -13.12
N ARG A 356 -2.81 16.35 -12.75
CA ARG A 356 -3.06 14.96 -13.13
C ARG A 356 -2.90 14.08 -11.91
N THR A 357 -3.93 13.30 -11.63
CA THR A 357 -3.92 12.32 -10.54
C THR A 357 -3.02 11.14 -10.88
N SER A 358 -2.64 10.36 -9.86
CA SER A 358 -1.80 9.17 -10.00
C SER A 358 -2.44 8.06 -10.85
N ASP A 359 -3.77 7.97 -10.85
CA ASP A 359 -4.54 7.04 -11.71
C ASP A 359 -4.74 7.55 -13.15
N GLY A 360 -4.22 8.75 -13.46
CA GLY A 360 -4.14 9.32 -14.79
C GLY A 360 -5.28 10.26 -15.18
N ALA A 361 -6.27 10.50 -14.31
CA ALA A 361 -7.31 11.49 -14.54
C ALA A 361 -6.73 12.90 -14.63
N SER A 362 -7.22 13.70 -15.58
CA SER A 362 -6.81 15.10 -15.72
C SER A 362 -7.83 16.00 -15.05
N GLY A 363 -7.34 17.03 -14.39
CA GLY A 363 -8.15 18.02 -13.70
C GLY A 363 -7.43 19.34 -13.58
N MET A 364 -8.03 20.19 -12.77
CA MET A 364 -7.49 21.46 -12.35
C MET A 364 -7.32 21.45 -10.83
N ARG A 365 -6.37 22.21 -10.31
CA ARG A 365 -6.25 22.45 -8.88
C ARG A 365 -5.94 23.91 -8.59
N ILE A 366 -6.29 24.38 -7.40
CA ILE A 366 -5.69 25.59 -6.84
C ILE A 366 -4.79 25.18 -5.69
N LEU A 367 -3.68 25.90 -5.55
CA LEU A 367 -2.72 25.70 -4.48
C LEU A 367 -2.78 26.87 -3.51
N TRP A 368 -2.73 26.58 -2.21
CA TRP A 368 -2.56 27.58 -1.16
C TRP A 368 -1.19 27.43 -0.54
N PHE A 369 -0.33 28.41 -0.76
CA PHE A 369 1.00 28.41 -0.15
C PHE A 369 0.90 28.89 1.29
N LYS A 370 0.54 27.98 2.20
CA LYS A 370 0.16 28.32 3.58
C LYS A 370 1.31 28.88 4.40
N SER A 371 2.47 28.22 4.37
CA SER A 371 3.64 28.62 5.17
C SER A 371 4.93 28.11 4.55
N LYS A 372 6.04 28.77 4.92
CA LYS A 372 7.41 28.35 4.60
C LYS A 372 8.27 28.56 5.84
N SER A 373 9.06 27.56 6.22
CA SER A 373 10.14 27.69 7.17
C SER A 373 11.46 27.99 6.43
N GLU A 374 12.30 28.80 7.06
CA GLU A 374 13.67 28.98 6.60
C GLU A 374 14.52 27.80 7.07
N PRO A 375 15.59 27.43 6.33
CA PRO A 375 16.48 26.38 6.78
C PRO A 375 17.11 26.70 8.12
N HIS A 376 17.17 25.73 9.02
CA HIS A 376 17.65 25.94 10.39
C HIS A 376 18.24 24.66 10.97
N THR A 377 19.01 24.80 12.04
CA THR A 377 19.39 23.65 12.87
C THR A 377 18.19 23.25 13.72
N ALA A 378 17.92 21.94 13.80
CA ALA A 378 16.75 21.40 14.47
C ALA A 378 16.55 21.99 15.87
N ASN A 379 15.31 22.38 16.20
CA ASN A 379 14.97 22.99 17.49
C ASN A 379 13.56 22.60 17.98
N LEU A 380 13.34 22.68 19.29
CA LEU A 380 12.05 22.29 19.90
C LEU A 380 10.89 23.24 19.62
N GLN A 381 11.14 24.45 19.11
CA GLN A 381 10.09 25.41 18.82
C GLN A 381 9.47 25.13 17.46
N ASP A 382 10.30 24.85 16.46
CA ASP A 382 9.86 24.68 15.08
C ASP A 382 9.62 23.20 14.71
N ASP A 383 10.36 22.27 15.32
CA ASP A 383 10.41 20.86 14.93
C ASP A 383 9.81 19.89 15.97
N TYR A 384 9.04 20.40 16.93
CA TYR A 384 8.53 19.59 18.04
C TYR A 384 7.82 18.31 17.56
N GLU A 385 6.96 18.40 16.55
CA GLU A 385 6.24 17.24 16.01
C GLU A 385 7.18 16.19 15.42
N LYS A 386 8.17 16.62 14.63
CA LYS A 386 9.18 15.75 14.00
C LYS A 386 10.03 15.05 15.06
N ILE A 387 10.52 15.81 16.04
CA ILE A 387 11.31 15.28 17.16
C ILE A 387 10.43 14.34 18.00
N SER A 388 9.17 14.69 18.24
CA SER A 388 8.19 13.87 18.95
C SER A 388 7.98 12.52 18.26
N GLN A 389 7.83 12.49 16.92
CA GLN A 389 7.72 11.24 16.17
C GLN A 389 9.00 10.39 16.24
N LEU A 390 10.18 11.01 16.15
CA LEU A 390 11.46 10.31 16.32
C LEU A 390 11.59 9.70 17.72
N VAL A 391 11.24 10.45 18.76
CA VAL A 391 11.26 9.98 20.15
C VAL A 391 10.27 8.85 20.37
N LEU A 392 9.06 8.96 19.81
CA LEU A 392 8.05 7.92 19.87
C LEU A 392 8.53 6.64 19.17
N SER A 393 9.11 6.77 17.98
CA SER A 393 9.68 5.65 17.23
C SER A 393 10.80 4.96 18.03
N ASN A 394 11.75 5.73 18.56
CA ASN A 394 12.82 5.21 19.42
C ASN A 394 12.27 4.51 20.67
N LYS A 395 11.25 5.09 21.32
CA LYS A 395 10.62 4.49 22.50
C LYS A 395 9.88 3.20 22.17
N ARG A 396 9.21 3.12 21.01
CA ARG A 396 8.58 1.89 20.51
C ARG A 396 9.61 0.80 20.24
N ASN A 397 10.73 1.16 19.61
CA ASN A 397 11.84 0.23 19.35
C ASN A 397 12.44 -0.30 20.67
N ASN A 398 12.66 0.57 21.66
CA ASN A 398 13.15 0.13 22.98
C ASN A 398 12.14 -0.76 23.71
N ALA A 399 10.83 -0.45 23.61
CA ALA A 399 9.79 -1.29 24.20
C ALA A 399 9.75 -2.69 23.55
N LEU A 400 9.94 -2.76 22.23
CA LEU A 400 10.09 -4.04 21.53
C LEU A 400 11.34 -4.79 22.01
N GLU A 401 12.49 -4.12 22.13
CA GLU A 401 13.73 -4.74 22.62
C GLU A 401 13.58 -5.29 24.05
N GLU A 402 13.01 -4.50 24.97
CA GLU A 402 12.72 -4.95 26.34
C GLU A 402 11.73 -6.11 26.37
N TRP A 403 10.73 -6.07 25.49
CA TRP A 403 9.77 -7.16 25.35
C TRP A 403 10.46 -8.44 24.88
N PHE A 404 11.36 -8.36 23.88
CA PHE A 404 12.13 -9.50 23.40
C PHE A 404 12.98 -10.13 24.50
N LYS A 405 13.66 -9.32 25.32
CA LYS A 405 14.47 -9.81 26.45
C LYS A 405 13.63 -10.59 27.46
N LYS A 406 12.40 -10.17 27.72
CA LYS A 406 11.47 -10.89 28.61
C LYS A 406 10.94 -12.15 27.95
N ALA A 407 10.54 -12.05 26.68
CA ALA A 407 9.95 -13.15 25.92
C ALA A 407 10.89 -14.35 25.77
N GLN A 408 12.20 -14.13 25.71
CA GLN A 408 13.21 -15.20 25.69
C GLN A 408 13.13 -16.15 26.90
N GLY A 409 12.67 -15.68 28.06
CA GLY A 409 12.53 -16.51 29.25
C GLY A 409 11.28 -17.40 29.25
N ASP A 410 10.31 -17.07 28.40
CA ASP A 410 9.00 -17.72 28.36
C ASP A 410 8.86 -18.73 27.20
N VAL A 411 9.83 -18.74 26.28
CA VAL A 411 9.80 -19.51 25.02
C VAL A 411 11.07 -20.33 24.91
N TYR A 412 10.96 -21.61 24.55
CA TYR A 412 12.13 -22.46 24.36
C TYR A 412 12.81 -22.15 23.01
N ILE A 413 14.08 -21.75 23.05
CA ILE A 413 14.90 -21.47 21.85
C ILE A 413 16.09 -22.42 21.83
N SER A 414 16.27 -23.16 20.73
CA SER A 414 17.45 -23.98 20.49
C SER A 414 18.05 -23.70 19.11
N VAL A 415 19.37 -23.56 19.05
CA VAL A 415 20.12 -23.30 17.81
C VAL A 415 21.20 -24.37 17.64
N GLU A 416 21.38 -24.85 16.41
CA GLU A 416 22.35 -25.90 16.09
C GLU A 416 23.79 -25.46 16.41
N PRO A 417 24.69 -26.41 16.79
CA PRO A 417 26.06 -26.09 17.21
C PRO A 417 26.88 -25.25 16.23
N GLU A 418 26.65 -25.41 14.93
CA GLU A 418 27.35 -24.67 13.87
C GLU A 418 27.01 -23.18 13.85
N TYR A 419 25.84 -22.80 14.37
CA TYR A 419 25.37 -21.43 14.51
C TYR A 419 25.51 -20.91 15.94
N LYS A 420 26.14 -21.66 16.86
CA LYS A 420 26.33 -21.21 18.26
C LYS A 420 27.01 -19.85 18.31
N ASN A 421 28.01 -19.60 17.47
CA ASN A 421 28.76 -18.34 17.45
C ASN A 421 27.96 -17.13 16.96
N CYS A 422 26.78 -17.35 16.36
CA CYS A 422 25.85 -16.27 16.09
C CYS A 422 25.35 -15.75 17.44
N LYS A 423 25.57 -14.47 17.74
CA LYS A 423 25.11 -13.81 18.98
C LYS A 423 23.59 -13.58 18.97
N VAL A 424 22.83 -14.60 18.58
CA VAL A 424 21.38 -14.55 18.42
C VAL A 424 20.78 -13.98 19.68
N LEU A 425 20.12 -12.83 19.59
CA LEU A 425 19.37 -12.22 20.69
C LEU A 425 20.24 -11.87 21.94
N GLY A 426 21.56 -11.79 21.79
CA GLY A 426 22.49 -11.65 22.91
C GLY A 426 22.79 -12.96 23.67
N LEU A 427 22.25 -14.09 23.22
CA LEU A 427 22.49 -15.42 23.78
C LEU A 427 23.81 -15.99 23.28
N LEU A 428 24.91 -15.52 23.88
CA LEU A 428 26.11 -16.32 24.16
C LEU A 428 26.92 -15.60 25.24
N GLN A 429 26.54 -15.77 26.50
CA GLN A 429 27.46 -15.79 27.63
C GLN A 429 26.68 -16.33 28.84
N GLU A 430 26.65 -17.65 28.99
CA GLU A 430 26.87 -18.38 30.25
C GLU A 430 26.40 -19.85 30.13
N GLY A 431 27.40 -20.74 30.11
CA GLY A 431 27.37 -22.09 30.70
C GLY A 431 26.17 -23.00 30.44
N GLN A 432 26.26 -23.83 29.40
CA GLN A 432 25.80 -25.22 29.53
C GLN A 432 26.95 -26.05 30.12
N ASN A 433 27.03 -26.07 31.45
CA ASN A 433 27.64 -27.14 32.22
C ASN A 433 26.56 -27.66 33.17
N LEU A 434 25.83 -28.68 32.71
CA LEU A 434 25.46 -29.95 33.36
C LEU A 434 24.24 -30.57 32.69
#